data_AF-A0A271JD23-F1
#
_entry.id   AF-A0A271JD23-F1
#
_cell.length_a   1.000
_cell.length_b   1.000
_cell.length_c   1.000
_cell.angle_alpha   90.00
_cell.angle_beta   90.00
_cell.angle_gamma   90.00
#
_symmetry.space_group_name_H-M   'P 1'
#
loop_
_entity.id
_entity.type
_entity.pdbx_description
1 polymer ?
#
loop_
_entity_poly.entity_id
_entity_poly.type
_entity_poly.pdbx_seq_one_letter_code
_entity_poly.pdbx_strand_id
1 'polypeptide(L)'
;MALAVLAGCSGSAPAADPAAPSAAPSTTSSDRPTTADLEALYWTRQQEAAERYTEADVAFMTGMIGHHAQALIMSDLAPANGASPAVQRLAARIINAQQDEIALMQRWLADRGQPVPHVHIEGTMLTLQMVDADEHVAMDHHTTGAIHHGAMEEGHGGMDHGATAHEGMDHGQMDHAAMDHAAMGHEGMDHGGMDHGGMDHGGMDHGGMDHGGMDHGGMDHSAMPGMLTQAQLDELAAARGVDFDRLFLRYMIGHHRGAVTMVDTLFAADGAAQGGNTFKVASDIQVDQRTEIARMQQMLDSLPRPAGAISTTD
;
A
#
# COMPACT_ATOMS: atom_id res chain seq x y z
N MET A 1 69.49 -38.75 -28.80
CA MET A 1 70.85 -38.84 -28.22
C MET A 1 70.68 -38.87 -26.71
N ALA A 2 70.73 -40.07 -26.12
CA ALA A 2 71.78 -40.53 -25.20
C ALA A 2 71.59 -39.92 -23.79
N LEU A 3 71.42 -40.67 -22.70
CA LEU A 3 72.42 -41.59 -22.14
C LEU A 3 71.86 -42.44 -20.97
N ALA A 4 72.36 -43.69 -20.85
CA ALA A 4 72.65 -44.55 -19.67
C ALA A 4 71.64 -44.66 -18.49
N VAL A 5 71.12 -45.81 -18.06
CA VAL A 5 71.70 -47.11 -17.59
C VAL A 5 72.29 -47.10 -16.15
N LEU A 6 71.49 -47.67 -15.23
CA LEU A 6 71.72 -48.58 -14.07
C LEU A 6 72.72 -48.28 -12.93
N ALA A 7 72.20 -48.22 -11.69
CA ALA A 7 72.62 -48.92 -10.46
C ALA A 7 71.71 -48.44 -9.31
N GLY A 8 71.20 -49.22 -8.34
CA GLY A 8 71.37 -50.61 -7.94
C GLY A 8 70.41 -50.90 -6.78
N CYS A 9 70.15 -52.18 -6.52
CA CYS A 9 69.30 -52.70 -5.44
C CYS A 9 69.99 -52.63 -4.07
N SER A 10 69.24 -52.40 -2.99
CA SER A 10 69.32 -53.25 -1.77
C SER A 10 68.36 -52.81 -0.66
N GLY A 11 67.73 -53.81 -0.03
CA GLY A 11 67.47 -53.80 1.41
C GLY A 11 66.01 -53.70 1.84
N SER A 12 65.26 -54.79 1.72
CA SER A 12 64.06 -55.02 2.53
C SER A 12 64.44 -55.33 3.99
N ALA A 13 63.79 -54.67 4.93
CA ALA A 13 63.50 -55.20 6.26
C ALA A 13 62.13 -54.63 6.73
N PRO A 14 61.24 -55.45 7.33
CA PRO A 14 59.89 -55.03 7.67
C PRO A 14 59.90 -54.34 9.04
N ALA A 15 59.30 -53.15 9.13
CA ALA A 15 59.06 -52.47 10.40
C ALA A 15 57.56 -52.33 10.64
N ALA A 16 57.12 -53.02 11.69
CA ALA A 16 56.03 -52.78 12.63
C ALA A 16 54.88 -51.83 12.24
N ASP A 17 53.65 -52.30 12.51
CA ASP A 17 52.40 -51.54 12.48
C ASP A 17 52.52 -50.14 13.10
N PRO A 18 52.10 -49.07 12.40
CA PRO A 18 51.87 -47.80 13.04
C PRO A 18 50.50 -47.82 13.74
N ALA A 19 50.56 -47.47 15.02
CA ALA A 19 49.42 -47.23 15.88
C ALA A 19 48.38 -46.29 15.25
N ALA A 20 47.12 -46.52 15.62
CA ALA A 20 45.95 -45.75 15.23
C ALA A 20 46.17 -44.22 15.36
N PRO A 21 45.72 -43.40 14.38
CA PRO A 21 45.77 -41.96 14.53
C PRO A 21 44.78 -41.51 15.61
N SER A 22 45.30 -40.68 16.50
CA SER A 22 44.59 -39.91 17.52
C SER A 22 43.41 -39.14 16.90
N ALA A 23 42.24 -39.23 17.54
CA ALA A 23 41.03 -38.55 17.15
C ALA A 23 41.27 -37.03 17.02
N ALA A 24 41.04 -36.50 15.82
CA ALA A 24 40.88 -35.07 15.63
C ALA A 24 39.71 -34.57 16.49
N PRO A 25 39.78 -33.35 17.07
CA PRO A 25 38.62 -32.77 17.73
C PRO A 25 37.51 -32.64 16.68
N SER A 26 36.44 -33.39 16.89
CA SER A 26 35.22 -33.26 16.11
C SER A 26 34.61 -31.90 16.49
N THR A 27 34.89 -30.86 15.71
CA THR A 27 34.07 -29.65 15.73
C THR A 27 32.74 -29.99 15.08
N THR A 28 31.83 -30.58 15.86
CA THR A 28 30.41 -30.62 15.53
C THR A 28 29.87 -29.20 15.65
N SER A 29 29.99 -28.44 14.56
CA SER A 29 29.16 -27.26 14.31
C SER A 29 28.21 -27.62 13.18
N SER A 30 27.19 -28.43 13.50
CA SER A 30 25.97 -28.48 12.70
C SER A 30 25.06 -27.34 13.18
N ASP A 31 25.54 -26.11 13.03
CA ASP A 31 24.77 -24.91 13.36
C ASP A 31 23.83 -24.60 12.18
N ARG A 32 22.98 -25.58 11.86
CA ARG A 32 21.95 -25.40 10.85
C ARG A 32 20.80 -24.67 11.57
N PRO A 33 20.33 -23.52 11.05
CA PRO A 33 19.25 -22.76 11.66
C PRO A 33 18.06 -23.66 11.96
N THR A 34 17.50 -23.54 13.17
CA THR A 34 16.28 -24.25 13.53
C THR A 34 15.10 -23.69 12.74
N THR A 35 13.95 -24.38 12.74
CA THR A 35 12.73 -23.86 12.12
C THR A 35 12.30 -22.53 12.74
N ALA A 36 12.46 -22.37 14.06
CA ALA A 36 12.18 -21.11 14.75
C ALA A 36 13.13 -19.98 14.30
N ASP A 37 14.42 -20.27 14.10
CA ASP A 37 15.37 -19.27 13.58
C ASP A 37 15.04 -18.87 12.14
N LEU A 38 14.63 -19.84 11.30
CA LEU A 38 14.21 -19.57 9.92
C LEU A 38 12.91 -18.76 9.86
N GLU A 39 11.95 -19.04 10.76
CA GLU A 39 10.72 -18.25 10.90
C GLU A 39 11.04 -16.82 11.35
N ALA A 40 11.90 -16.65 12.36
CA ALA A 40 12.32 -15.32 12.81
C ALA A 40 13.04 -14.51 11.71
N LEU A 41 13.94 -15.15 10.96
CA LEU A 41 14.62 -14.55 9.81
C LEU A 41 13.65 -14.21 8.67
N TYR A 42 12.66 -15.07 8.43
CA TYR A 42 11.60 -14.81 7.45
C TYR A 42 10.80 -13.56 7.83
N TRP A 43 10.31 -13.48 9.07
CA TRP A 43 9.54 -12.33 9.55
C TRP A 43 10.37 -11.04 9.54
N THR A 44 11.64 -11.10 9.95
CA THR A 44 12.56 -9.95 9.90
C THR A 44 12.73 -9.45 8.47
N ARG A 45 13.00 -10.34 7.51
CA ARG A 45 13.15 -9.96 6.09
C ARG A 45 11.86 -9.36 5.52
N GLN A 46 10.70 -9.88 5.91
CA GLN A 46 9.41 -9.36 5.48
C GLN A 46 9.17 -7.95 6.04
N GLN A 47 9.53 -7.69 7.30
CA GLN A 47 9.46 -6.36 7.91
C GLN A 47 10.41 -5.38 7.21
N GLU A 48 11.68 -5.75 7.02
CA GLU A 48 12.67 -4.93 6.28
C GLU A 48 12.24 -4.66 4.83
N ALA A 49 11.55 -5.60 4.19
CA ALA A 49 10.99 -5.39 2.85
C ALA A 49 9.77 -4.47 2.87
N ALA A 50 8.94 -4.52 3.92
CA ALA A 50 7.80 -3.63 4.10
C ALA A 50 8.24 -2.20 4.43
N GLU A 51 9.35 -2.02 5.13
CA GLU A 51 9.92 -0.72 5.50
C GLU A 51 10.72 -0.07 4.37
N ARG A 52 11.12 -0.82 3.35
CA ARG A 52 11.79 -0.26 2.16
C ARG A 52 10.80 0.51 1.29
N TYR A 53 11.06 1.81 1.15
CA TYR A 53 10.38 2.70 0.21
C TYR A 53 11.37 3.69 -0.40
N THR A 54 10.96 4.32 -1.49
CA THR A 54 11.68 5.36 -2.22
C THR A 54 10.93 6.69 -2.15
N GLU A 55 11.60 7.77 -2.53
CA GLU A 55 10.96 9.08 -2.70
C GLU A 55 9.82 9.02 -3.75
N ALA A 56 9.98 8.19 -4.78
CA ALA A 56 8.93 7.98 -5.78
C ALA A 56 7.66 7.35 -5.18
N ASP A 57 7.80 6.45 -4.20
CA ASP A 57 6.66 5.87 -3.47
C ASP A 57 5.94 6.96 -2.66
N VAL A 58 6.68 7.81 -1.94
CA VAL A 58 6.11 8.92 -1.16
C VAL A 58 5.40 9.92 -2.07
N ALA A 59 6.02 10.31 -3.17
CA ALA A 59 5.45 11.23 -4.15
C ALA A 59 4.18 10.66 -4.80
N PHE A 60 4.18 9.35 -5.10
CA PHE A 60 3.01 8.66 -5.64
C PHE A 60 1.84 8.66 -4.64
N MET A 61 2.07 8.25 -3.38
CA MET A 61 1.00 8.22 -2.37
C MET A 61 0.43 9.62 -2.13
N THR A 62 1.31 10.61 -1.99
CA THR A 62 0.94 12.03 -1.78
C THR A 62 0.12 12.55 -2.96
N GLY A 63 0.58 12.32 -4.19
CA GLY A 63 -0.11 12.79 -5.39
C GLY A 63 -1.44 12.07 -5.61
N MET A 64 -1.49 10.75 -5.40
CA MET A 64 -2.69 9.94 -5.62
C MET A 64 -3.79 10.27 -4.61
N ILE A 65 -3.46 10.66 -3.36
CA ILE A 65 -4.46 11.19 -2.41
C ILE A 65 -5.18 12.41 -3.00
N GLY A 66 -4.42 13.36 -3.54
CA GLY A 66 -5.00 14.56 -4.17
C GLY A 66 -5.81 14.25 -5.43
N HIS A 67 -5.34 13.28 -6.23
CA HIS A 67 -6.04 12.78 -7.41
C HIS A 67 -7.40 12.18 -7.04
N HIS A 68 -7.41 11.22 -6.12
CA HIS A 68 -8.63 10.58 -5.62
C HIS A 68 -9.61 11.58 -4.99
N ALA A 69 -9.10 12.57 -4.26
CA ALA A 69 -9.93 13.60 -3.64
C ALA A 69 -10.75 14.39 -4.67
N GLN A 70 -10.22 14.65 -5.88
CA GLN A 70 -10.99 15.31 -6.93
C GLN A 70 -12.12 14.42 -7.48
N ALA A 71 -11.92 13.09 -7.53
CA ALA A 71 -12.98 12.15 -7.91
C ALA A 71 -14.16 12.17 -6.92
N LEU A 72 -13.90 12.44 -5.63
CA LEU A 72 -14.95 12.64 -4.63
C LEU A 72 -15.79 13.88 -4.97
N ILE A 73 -15.15 15.00 -5.31
CA ILE A 73 -15.84 16.25 -5.72
C ILE A 73 -16.76 16.00 -6.92
N MET A 74 -16.23 15.38 -7.97
CA MET A 74 -17.00 15.09 -9.18
C MET A 74 -18.20 14.18 -8.89
N SER A 75 -18.04 13.20 -8.00
CA SER A 75 -19.06 12.22 -7.65
C SER A 75 -20.16 12.81 -6.76
N ASP A 76 -19.83 13.71 -5.85
CA ASP A 76 -20.78 14.36 -4.95
C ASP A 76 -21.78 15.27 -5.69
N LEU A 77 -21.40 15.77 -6.88
CA LEU A 77 -22.30 16.55 -7.75
C LEU A 77 -23.46 15.71 -8.32
N ALA A 78 -23.34 14.38 -8.39
CA ALA A 78 -24.27 13.55 -9.16
C ALA A 78 -25.74 13.63 -8.69
N PRO A 79 -26.06 13.56 -7.39
CA PRO A 79 -27.46 13.66 -6.93
C PRO A 79 -28.05 15.04 -7.21
N ALA A 80 -27.32 16.11 -6.87
CA ALA A 80 -27.79 17.49 -7.01
C ALA A 80 -27.97 17.92 -8.47
N ASN A 81 -27.20 17.35 -9.38
CA ASN A 81 -27.26 17.68 -10.81
C ASN A 81 -28.28 16.83 -11.59
N GLY A 82 -29.03 15.97 -10.90
CA GLY A 82 -30.07 15.15 -11.52
C GLY A 82 -29.51 14.04 -12.40
N ALA A 83 -28.35 13.49 -12.04
CA ALA A 83 -27.74 12.38 -12.76
C ALA A 83 -28.69 11.18 -12.82
N SER A 84 -28.57 10.33 -13.86
CA SER A 84 -29.39 9.13 -13.94
C SER A 84 -29.11 8.17 -12.77
N PRO A 85 -30.05 7.28 -12.41
CA PRO A 85 -29.84 6.31 -11.34
C PRO A 85 -28.60 5.42 -11.55
N ALA A 86 -28.22 5.16 -12.81
CA ALA A 86 -27.02 4.41 -13.12
C ALA A 86 -25.74 5.18 -12.78
N VAL A 87 -25.69 6.48 -13.12
CA VAL A 87 -24.56 7.36 -12.78
C VAL A 87 -24.49 7.63 -11.28
N GLN A 88 -25.62 7.85 -10.59
CA GLN A 88 -25.62 8.00 -9.13
C GLN A 88 -25.06 6.76 -8.41
N ARG A 89 -25.44 5.54 -8.84
CA ARG A 89 -24.87 4.31 -8.29
C ARG A 89 -23.39 4.15 -8.58
N LEU A 90 -22.92 4.63 -9.73
CA LEU A 90 -21.49 4.64 -10.05
C LEU A 90 -20.75 5.61 -9.14
N ALA A 91 -21.21 6.86 -9.04
CA ALA A 91 -20.64 7.89 -8.18
C ALA A 91 -20.52 7.43 -6.71
N ALA A 92 -21.56 6.80 -6.16
CA ALA A 92 -21.52 6.26 -4.80
C ALA A 92 -20.45 5.16 -4.62
N ARG A 93 -20.23 4.30 -5.62
CA ARG A 93 -19.17 3.28 -5.56
C ARG A 93 -17.78 3.92 -5.63
N ILE A 94 -17.61 4.91 -6.51
CA ILE A 94 -16.37 5.67 -6.63
C ILE A 94 -16.03 6.34 -5.30
N ILE A 95 -17.01 7.00 -4.66
CA ILE A 95 -16.81 7.65 -3.36
C ILE A 95 -16.28 6.65 -2.33
N ASN A 96 -16.95 5.51 -2.16
CA ASN A 96 -16.55 4.52 -1.18
C ASN A 96 -15.15 3.95 -1.47
N ALA A 97 -14.90 3.53 -2.71
CA ALA A 97 -13.62 2.94 -3.08
C ALA A 97 -12.46 3.93 -2.91
N GLN A 98 -12.62 5.16 -3.40
CA GLN A 98 -11.57 6.17 -3.37
C GLN A 98 -11.31 6.67 -1.95
N GLN A 99 -12.32 6.72 -1.07
CA GLN A 99 -12.14 7.03 0.35
C GLN A 99 -11.32 5.95 1.06
N ASP A 100 -11.61 4.68 0.83
CA ASP A 100 -10.85 3.56 1.41
C ASP A 100 -9.39 3.57 0.94
N GLU A 101 -9.15 3.86 -0.34
CA GLU A 101 -7.83 4.00 -0.94
C GLU A 101 -7.06 5.20 -0.37
N ILE A 102 -7.70 6.38 -0.22
CA ILE A 102 -7.11 7.56 0.43
C ILE A 102 -6.67 7.20 1.85
N ALA A 103 -7.54 6.57 2.65
CA ALA A 103 -7.23 6.22 4.02
C ALA A 103 -6.05 5.24 4.10
N LEU A 104 -5.95 4.31 3.15
CA LEU A 104 -4.83 3.39 3.05
C LEU A 104 -3.51 4.11 2.70
N MET A 105 -3.52 5.07 1.79
CA MET A 105 -2.32 5.84 1.42
C MET A 105 -1.89 6.79 2.54
N GLN A 106 -2.83 7.40 3.24
CA GLN A 106 -2.56 8.24 4.42
C GLN A 106 -1.89 7.43 5.54
N ARG A 107 -2.41 6.23 5.85
CA ARG A 107 -1.76 5.32 6.81
C ARG A 107 -0.37 4.91 6.35
N TRP A 108 -0.19 4.61 5.06
CA TRP A 108 1.13 4.24 4.52
C TRP A 108 2.17 5.34 4.76
N LEU A 109 1.78 6.61 4.59
CA LEU A 109 2.63 7.78 4.85
C LEU A 109 2.89 7.95 6.35
N ALA A 110 1.84 7.91 7.18
CA ALA A 110 1.93 8.07 8.63
C ALA A 110 2.86 7.02 9.28
N ASP A 111 2.69 5.75 8.92
CA ASP A 111 3.52 4.63 9.42
C ASP A 111 5.02 4.81 9.13
N ARG A 112 5.36 5.64 8.15
CA ARG A 112 6.74 5.91 7.69
C ARG A 112 7.23 7.30 8.08
N GLY A 113 6.51 7.99 8.96
CA GLY A 113 6.87 9.34 9.42
C GLY A 113 6.85 10.39 8.31
N GLN A 114 6.11 10.15 7.22
CA GLN A 114 6.02 11.09 6.10
C GLN A 114 4.89 12.09 6.34
N PRO A 115 5.00 13.32 5.80
CA PRO A 115 3.90 14.28 5.81
C PRO A 115 2.64 13.70 5.16
N VAL A 116 1.50 13.84 5.84
CA VAL A 116 0.22 13.27 5.39
C VAL A 116 -0.70 14.38 4.86
N PRO A 117 -1.17 14.31 3.60
CA PRO A 117 -2.16 15.24 3.08
C PRO A 117 -3.55 14.98 3.69
N HIS A 118 -4.13 16.00 4.30
CA HIS A 118 -5.56 16.02 4.66
C HIS A 118 -6.38 16.74 3.60
N VAL A 119 -7.40 16.03 3.14
CA VAL A 119 -8.34 16.48 2.11
C VAL A 119 -9.39 17.38 2.74
N HIS A 120 -9.44 18.63 2.29
CA HIS A 120 -10.46 19.61 2.66
C HIS A 120 -11.20 20.04 1.39
N ILE A 121 -12.52 19.78 1.35
CA ILE A 121 -13.38 20.04 0.20
C ILE A 121 -14.41 21.09 0.59
N GLU A 122 -14.40 22.24 -0.08
CA GLU A 122 -15.38 23.30 0.07
C GLU A 122 -16.07 23.55 -1.28
N GLY A 123 -17.21 22.89 -1.51
CA GLY A 123 -17.87 22.91 -2.82
C GLY A 123 -17.01 22.22 -3.87
N THR A 124 -16.61 22.95 -4.91
CA THR A 124 -15.68 22.45 -5.94
C THR A 124 -14.21 22.76 -5.65
N MET A 125 -13.91 23.46 -4.56
CA MET A 125 -12.55 23.80 -4.19
C MET A 125 -11.92 22.67 -3.38
N LEU A 126 -10.82 22.12 -3.91
CA LEU A 126 -9.98 21.15 -3.22
C LEU A 126 -8.79 21.86 -2.59
N THR A 127 -8.60 21.65 -1.29
CA THR A 127 -7.38 22.07 -0.60
C THR A 127 -6.77 20.87 0.12
N LEU A 128 -5.44 20.77 0.05
CA LEU A 128 -4.68 19.75 0.77
C LEU A 128 -3.85 20.45 1.83
N GLN A 129 -4.05 20.06 3.08
CA GLN A 129 -3.22 20.51 4.19
C GLN A 129 -2.26 19.40 4.56
N MET A 130 -0.96 19.67 4.45
CA MET A 130 0.05 18.74 4.93
C MET A 130 0.12 18.83 6.46
N VAL A 131 0.05 17.70 7.15
CA VAL A 131 0.36 17.60 8.58
C VAL A 131 1.53 16.65 8.79
N ASP A 132 2.27 16.89 9.86
CA ASP A 132 3.32 15.96 10.29
C ASP A 132 2.71 14.67 10.82
N ALA A 133 3.41 13.55 10.63
CA ALA A 133 2.91 12.22 10.99
C ALA A 133 2.52 12.11 12.49
N ASP A 134 3.25 12.80 13.36
CA ASP A 134 3.00 12.79 14.81
C ASP A 134 1.69 13.51 15.20
N GLU A 135 1.24 14.49 14.41
CA GLU A 135 -0.04 15.19 14.64
C GLU A 135 -1.24 14.44 14.07
N HIS A 136 -1.05 13.64 13.01
CA HIS A 136 -2.12 12.84 12.40
C HIS A 136 -2.70 11.81 13.37
N VAL A 137 -1.85 11.13 14.15
CA VAL A 137 -2.28 10.11 15.13
C VAL A 137 -3.19 10.70 16.21
N ALA A 138 -3.02 11.97 16.57
CA ALA A 138 -3.86 12.64 17.57
C ALA A 138 -5.28 12.95 17.06
N MET A 139 -5.48 13.11 15.74
CA MET A 139 -6.79 13.43 15.13
C MET A 139 -7.73 12.22 15.08
N ASP A 140 -7.22 11.01 14.85
CA ASP A 140 -8.04 9.78 14.71
C ASP A 140 -8.74 9.37 16.02
N HIS A 141 -8.23 9.81 17.17
CA HIS A 141 -8.87 9.56 18.46
C HIS A 141 -10.10 10.45 18.74
N HIS A 142 -10.34 11.50 17.94
CA HIS A 142 -11.46 12.43 18.17
C HIS A 142 -12.70 12.18 17.28
N THR A 143 -12.58 11.44 16.18
CA THR A 143 -13.66 11.25 15.18
C THR A 143 -14.38 9.90 15.24
N THR A 144 -13.88 8.93 16.01
CA THR A 144 -14.48 7.57 16.11
C THR A 144 -15.68 7.48 17.07
N GLY A 145 -16.19 8.62 17.56
CA GLY A 145 -17.13 8.69 18.68
C GLY A 145 -18.58 9.11 18.37
N ALA A 146 -19.05 9.06 17.12
CA ALA A 146 -20.44 9.40 16.81
C ALA A 146 -20.99 8.73 15.54
N ILE A 147 -21.19 7.41 15.57
CA ILE A 147 -22.14 6.75 14.66
C ILE A 147 -23.41 6.44 15.43
N HIS A 148 -24.40 7.31 15.27
CA HIS A 148 -25.77 7.14 15.75
C HIS A 148 -26.41 5.94 15.04
N HIS A 149 -26.54 4.80 15.73
CA HIS A 149 -27.41 3.70 15.30
C HIS A 149 -28.87 4.08 15.57
N GLY A 150 -29.57 4.53 14.52
CA GLY A 150 -31.02 4.66 14.49
C GLY A 150 -31.66 3.36 14.02
N ALA A 151 -32.40 2.73 14.91
CA ALA A 151 -33.17 1.51 14.67
C ALA A 151 -34.24 1.69 13.57
N MET A 152 -34.37 0.72 12.67
CA MET A 152 -35.65 0.33 12.07
C MET A 152 -35.70 -1.18 11.85
N GLU A 153 -36.72 -1.79 12.44
CA GLU A 153 -37.11 -3.19 12.35
C GLU A 153 -37.82 -3.53 11.02
N GLU A 154 -37.52 -4.75 10.57
CA GLU A 154 -38.31 -5.72 9.80
C GLU A 154 -38.84 -5.45 8.39
N GLY A 155 -38.44 -6.36 7.48
CA GLY A 155 -39.03 -6.58 6.16
C GLY A 155 -38.30 -7.67 5.38
N HIS A 156 -38.36 -8.92 5.84
CA HIS A 156 -37.78 -10.08 5.15
C HIS A 156 -38.52 -10.41 3.84
N GLY A 157 -37.79 -10.50 2.74
CA GLY A 157 -38.22 -11.09 1.46
C GLY A 157 -37.03 -11.80 0.81
N GLY A 158 -37.08 -13.13 0.75
CA GLY A 158 -35.96 -13.98 0.37
C GLY A 158 -35.53 -13.84 -1.09
N MET A 159 -34.22 -13.92 -1.31
CA MET A 159 -33.62 -14.21 -2.60
C MET A 159 -32.66 -15.40 -2.44
N ASP A 160 -32.96 -16.43 -3.23
CA ASP A 160 -32.29 -17.73 -3.33
C ASP A 160 -30.92 -17.59 -4.01
N HIS A 161 -29.87 -18.16 -3.40
CA HIS A 161 -28.55 -18.31 -4.02
C HIS A 161 -28.30 -19.79 -4.30
N GLY A 162 -28.40 -20.13 -5.58
CA GLY A 162 -28.08 -21.45 -6.13
C GLY A 162 -26.64 -21.87 -5.80
N ALA A 163 -26.53 -23.11 -5.35
CA ALA A 163 -25.32 -23.77 -4.93
C ALA A 163 -24.28 -23.91 -6.06
N THR A 164 -23.09 -23.36 -5.85
CA THR A 164 -21.83 -23.92 -6.37
C THR A 164 -21.08 -24.55 -5.22
N ALA A 165 -20.85 -25.86 -5.32
CA ALA A 165 -20.16 -26.65 -4.31
C ALA A 165 -18.68 -26.23 -4.22
N HIS A 166 -18.26 -25.76 -3.05
CA HIS A 166 -16.88 -25.87 -2.61
C HIS A 166 -16.76 -27.12 -1.75
N GLU A 167 -16.15 -28.16 -2.31
CA GLU A 167 -15.74 -29.32 -1.53
C GLU A 167 -14.56 -28.93 -0.63
N GLY A 168 -14.81 -28.94 0.68
CA GLY A 168 -13.86 -29.30 1.74
C GLY A 168 -12.69 -28.35 2.03
N MET A 169 -12.91 -27.35 2.89
CA MET A 169 -11.88 -26.86 3.81
C MET A 169 -12.53 -26.62 5.18
N ASP A 170 -12.24 -27.50 6.14
CA ASP A 170 -12.74 -27.47 7.51
C ASP A 170 -11.95 -26.44 8.34
N HIS A 171 -12.60 -25.35 8.74
CA HIS A 171 -12.10 -24.44 9.77
C HIS A 171 -12.82 -24.74 11.08
N GLY A 172 -12.27 -25.70 11.82
CA GLY A 172 -12.64 -25.93 13.22
C GLY A 172 -12.49 -24.65 14.03
N GLN A 173 -13.56 -24.31 14.75
CA GLN A 173 -13.64 -23.23 15.73
C GLN A 173 -12.38 -23.18 16.62
N MET A 174 -11.67 -22.05 16.62
CA MET A 174 -10.82 -21.69 17.77
C MET A 174 -11.66 -20.85 18.72
N ASP A 175 -12.07 -21.49 19.81
CA ASP A 175 -12.74 -20.88 20.93
C ASP A 175 -11.69 -20.10 21.76
N HIS A 176 -11.77 -18.77 21.76
CA HIS A 176 -10.93 -17.93 22.61
C HIS A 176 -11.57 -17.80 23.99
N ALA A 177 -11.45 -18.84 24.82
CA ALA A 177 -11.75 -18.74 26.25
C ALA A 177 -10.82 -19.64 27.07
N ALA A 178 -10.15 -19.00 28.04
CA ALA A 178 -9.28 -19.55 29.08
C ALA A 178 -7.84 -19.93 28.67
N MET A 179 -6.99 -18.90 28.52
CA MET A 179 -5.57 -19.03 28.87
C MET A 179 -5.28 -18.10 30.05
N ASP A 180 -5.05 -18.72 31.21
CA ASP A 180 -4.73 -18.06 32.47
C ASP A 180 -3.24 -17.67 32.47
N HIS A 181 -2.94 -16.37 32.49
CA HIS A 181 -1.57 -15.84 32.55
C HIS A 181 -1.05 -15.77 33.99
N ALA A 182 -1.06 -16.90 34.70
CA ALA A 182 -0.60 -16.98 36.08
C ALA A 182 0.30 -18.20 36.33
N ALA A 183 1.39 -18.35 35.57
CA ALA A 183 2.60 -19.08 35.99
C ALA A 183 3.72 -19.03 34.93
N MET A 184 4.41 -17.90 34.80
CA MET A 184 5.81 -17.91 34.36
C MET A 184 6.63 -17.17 35.42
N GLY A 185 7.15 -17.93 36.38
CA GLY A 185 8.13 -17.43 37.33
C GLY A 185 9.47 -17.23 36.64
N HIS A 186 9.93 -15.99 36.55
CA HIS A 186 11.34 -15.69 36.28
C HIS A 186 12.15 -15.86 37.56
N GLU A 187 12.44 -17.11 37.93
CA GLU A 187 13.48 -17.40 38.92
C GLU A 187 14.73 -17.87 38.18
N GLY A 188 15.74 -17.00 38.08
CA GLY A 188 17.11 -17.43 37.79
C GLY A 188 17.89 -16.72 36.66
N MET A 189 17.53 -15.51 36.23
CA MET A 189 18.43 -14.72 35.37
C MET A 189 19.24 -13.73 36.21
N ASP A 190 20.48 -14.12 36.54
CA ASP A 190 21.45 -13.29 37.26
C ASP A 190 22.02 -12.20 36.33
N HIS A 191 21.73 -10.94 36.61
CA HIS A 191 22.34 -9.78 35.96
C HIS A 191 23.48 -9.23 36.81
N GLY A 192 24.50 -10.05 37.01
CA GLY A 192 25.76 -9.65 37.64
C GLY A 192 26.70 -8.93 36.66
N GLY A 193 26.59 -7.61 36.60
CA GLY A 193 27.70 -6.69 36.29
C GLY A 193 28.13 -6.54 34.82
N MET A 194 27.35 -5.82 34.02
CA MET A 194 27.93 -5.04 32.90
C MET A 194 28.14 -3.60 33.38
N ASP A 195 29.41 -3.25 33.56
CA ASP A 195 29.87 -1.89 33.84
C ASP A 195 29.72 -1.02 32.57
N HIS A 196 28.88 0.01 32.64
CA HIS A 196 28.77 1.07 31.61
C HIS A 196 29.49 2.35 32.06
N GLY A 197 30.65 2.22 32.70
CA GLY A 197 31.55 3.32 32.98
C GLY A 197 32.32 3.77 31.73
N GLY A 198 31.76 4.73 30.99
CA GLY A 198 32.54 5.66 30.15
C GLY A 198 32.41 5.50 28.64
N MET A 199 31.21 5.66 28.09
CA MET A 199 31.07 6.24 26.73
C MET A 199 30.66 7.70 26.89
N ASP A 200 31.63 8.58 26.72
CA ASP A 200 31.45 10.02 26.66
C ASP A 200 30.74 10.38 25.33
N HIS A 201 29.49 10.85 25.42
CA HIS A 201 28.74 11.46 24.31
C HIS A 201 28.80 13.00 24.37
N GLY A 202 29.86 13.57 24.94
CA GLY A 202 30.16 14.99 24.88
C GLY A 202 30.78 15.37 23.53
N GLY A 203 29.95 15.67 22.53
CA GLY A 203 30.41 16.44 21.37
C GLY A 203 29.81 16.15 19.99
N MET A 204 28.67 15.48 19.86
CA MET A 204 27.90 15.56 18.61
C MET A 204 26.90 16.72 18.71
N ASP A 205 27.37 17.89 18.31
CA ASP A 205 26.56 19.07 18.07
C ASP A 205 25.61 18.79 16.90
N HIS A 206 24.32 18.59 17.21
CA HIS A 206 23.22 18.62 16.24
C HIS A 206 22.60 20.02 16.11
N GLY A 207 23.32 21.07 16.51
CA GLY A 207 22.94 22.46 16.27
C GLY A 207 23.21 22.86 14.82
N GLY A 208 22.32 22.49 13.90
CA GLY A 208 22.36 23.08 12.56
C GLY A 208 21.70 22.31 11.42
N MET A 209 20.98 21.21 11.64
CA MET A 209 20.03 20.75 10.63
C MET A 209 18.73 21.54 10.79
N ASP A 210 18.80 22.78 10.32
CA ASP A 210 17.65 23.60 10.01
C ASP A 210 16.85 22.88 8.91
N HIS A 211 15.82 22.13 9.31
CA HIS A 211 14.70 21.77 8.41
C HIS A 211 13.76 22.98 8.23
N GLY A 212 14.30 24.20 8.28
CA GLY A 212 13.63 25.44 7.97
C GLY A 212 13.24 25.48 6.51
N GLY A 213 11.99 25.15 6.25
CA GLY A 213 11.27 25.58 5.06
C GLY A 213 11.76 24.95 3.76
N MET A 214 11.57 23.63 3.60
CA MET A 214 11.02 23.20 2.31
C MET A 214 9.59 23.70 2.28
N ASP A 215 9.42 24.94 1.84
CA ASP A 215 8.17 25.47 1.35
C ASP A 215 7.74 24.57 0.19
N HIS A 216 7.01 23.49 0.50
CA HIS A 216 6.14 22.82 -0.45
C HIS A 216 4.92 23.73 -0.69
N GLY A 217 5.22 24.96 -1.11
CA GLY A 217 4.26 25.96 -1.47
C GLY A 217 3.46 25.42 -2.63
N GLY A 218 2.20 25.07 -2.33
CA GLY A 218 1.14 24.66 -3.25
C GLY A 218 1.66 24.00 -4.52
N MET A 219 1.98 22.70 -4.45
CA MET A 219 2.09 21.92 -5.68
C MET A 219 0.77 22.10 -6.41
N ASP A 220 0.78 22.78 -7.56
CA ASP A 220 -0.41 22.96 -8.37
C ASP A 220 -0.83 21.58 -8.88
N HIS A 221 -1.72 20.93 -8.14
CA HIS A 221 -2.21 19.58 -8.40
C HIS A 221 -2.96 19.49 -9.75
N SER A 222 -3.28 20.63 -10.37
CA SER A 222 -3.80 20.71 -11.75
C SER A 222 -2.82 20.14 -12.80
N ALA A 223 -1.53 19.98 -12.45
CA ALA A 223 -0.52 19.42 -13.35
C ALA A 223 -0.52 17.88 -13.40
N MET A 224 -1.25 17.19 -12.51
CA MET A 224 -1.27 15.72 -12.52
C MET A 224 -2.11 15.17 -13.68
N PRO A 225 -1.70 14.04 -14.31
CA PRO A 225 -2.44 13.45 -15.41
C PRO A 225 -3.91 13.22 -15.06
N GLY A 226 -4.82 13.67 -15.93
CA GLY A 226 -6.26 13.41 -15.83
C GLY A 226 -7.03 14.29 -14.85
N MET A 227 -6.36 15.13 -14.05
CA MET A 227 -7.04 16.12 -13.21
C MET A 227 -7.84 17.11 -14.05
N LEU A 228 -9.04 17.42 -13.60
CA LEU A 228 -9.87 18.49 -14.14
C LEU A 228 -9.33 19.83 -13.66
N THR A 229 -9.32 20.79 -14.57
CA THR A 229 -9.16 22.21 -14.25
C THR A 229 -10.40 22.73 -13.52
N GLN A 230 -10.27 23.86 -12.82
CA GLN A 230 -11.42 24.53 -12.19
C GLN A 230 -12.54 24.82 -13.20
N ALA A 231 -12.21 25.25 -14.42
CA ALA A 231 -13.19 25.51 -15.46
C ALA A 231 -13.99 24.25 -15.87
N GLN A 232 -13.35 23.08 -15.88
CA GLN A 232 -14.02 21.80 -16.16
C GLN A 232 -14.88 21.34 -14.98
N LEU A 233 -14.44 21.58 -13.74
CA LEU A 233 -15.26 21.33 -12.54
C LEU A 233 -16.50 22.23 -12.53
N ASP A 234 -16.35 23.51 -12.88
CA ASP A 234 -17.46 24.45 -13.00
C ASP A 234 -18.42 24.06 -14.14
N GLU A 235 -17.89 23.60 -15.27
CA GLU A 235 -18.69 23.04 -16.39
C GLU A 235 -19.52 21.84 -15.92
N LEU A 236 -18.87 20.89 -15.24
CA LEU A 236 -19.54 19.71 -14.67
C LEU A 236 -20.61 20.12 -13.65
N ALA A 237 -20.29 21.05 -12.74
CA ALA A 237 -21.19 21.56 -11.72
C ALA A 237 -22.40 22.31 -12.29
N ALA A 238 -22.27 22.93 -13.47
CA ALA A 238 -23.36 23.60 -14.17
C ALA A 238 -24.25 22.64 -14.99
N ALA A 239 -23.72 21.48 -15.39
CA ALA A 239 -24.44 20.51 -16.20
C ALA A 239 -25.62 19.85 -15.45
N ARG A 240 -26.66 19.44 -16.18
CA ARG A 240 -27.86 18.81 -15.59
C ARG A 240 -28.31 17.59 -16.39
N GLY A 241 -28.92 16.63 -15.70
CA GLY A 241 -29.54 15.46 -16.34
C GLY A 241 -28.58 14.68 -17.24
N VAL A 242 -29.00 14.37 -18.47
CA VAL A 242 -28.19 13.58 -19.41
C VAL A 242 -26.89 14.28 -19.85
N ASP A 243 -26.86 15.61 -19.84
CA ASP A 243 -25.64 16.36 -20.15
C ASP A 243 -24.63 16.25 -19.01
N PHE A 244 -25.11 16.22 -17.76
CA PHE A 244 -24.28 15.91 -16.60
C PHE A 244 -23.73 14.48 -16.71
N ASP A 245 -24.57 13.48 -16.96
CA ASP A 245 -24.13 12.09 -17.12
C ASP A 245 -23.01 11.97 -18.16
N ARG A 246 -23.17 12.67 -19.30
CA ARG A 246 -22.18 12.67 -20.38
C ARG A 246 -20.87 13.36 -20.00
N LEU A 247 -20.92 14.47 -19.28
CA LEU A 247 -19.71 15.16 -18.80
C LEU A 247 -19.02 14.36 -17.71
N PHE A 248 -19.77 13.90 -16.71
CA PHE A 248 -19.29 13.05 -15.62
C PHE A 248 -18.52 11.84 -16.17
N LEU A 249 -19.13 11.06 -17.08
CA LEU A 249 -18.47 9.87 -17.62
C LEU A 249 -17.23 10.22 -18.45
N ARG A 250 -17.27 11.25 -19.30
CA ARG A 250 -16.10 11.65 -20.09
C ARG A 250 -14.93 12.09 -19.22
N TYR A 251 -15.22 12.91 -18.23
CA TYR A 251 -14.21 13.44 -17.33
C TYR A 251 -13.68 12.38 -16.38
N MET A 252 -14.55 11.55 -15.80
CA MET A 252 -14.12 10.49 -14.90
C MET A 252 -13.30 9.41 -15.63
N ILE A 253 -13.62 9.10 -16.90
CA ILE A 253 -12.75 8.24 -17.73
C ILE A 253 -11.36 8.86 -17.92
N GLY A 254 -11.29 10.16 -18.21
CA GLY A 254 -10.02 10.88 -18.34
C GLY A 254 -9.22 10.89 -17.04
N HIS A 255 -9.91 11.12 -15.93
CA HIS A 255 -9.37 11.10 -14.57
C HIS A 255 -8.75 9.74 -14.24
N HIS A 256 -9.51 8.65 -14.37
CA HIS A 256 -9.02 7.28 -14.12
C HIS A 256 -7.85 6.88 -15.02
N ARG A 257 -7.83 7.31 -16.29
CA ARG A 257 -6.66 7.11 -17.16
C ARG A 257 -5.42 7.83 -16.65
N GLY A 258 -5.61 8.99 -16.05
CA GLY A 258 -4.59 9.72 -15.31
C GLY A 258 -4.01 8.92 -14.15
N ALA A 259 -4.86 8.33 -13.31
CA ALA A 259 -4.44 7.46 -12.20
C ALA A 259 -3.62 6.25 -12.70
N VAL A 260 -4.07 5.59 -13.78
CA VAL A 260 -3.31 4.50 -14.40
C VAL A 260 -1.93 4.98 -14.91
N THR A 261 -1.85 6.18 -15.48
CA THR A 261 -0.58 6.77 -15.92
C THR A 261 0.38 7.03 -14.75
N MET A 262 -0.16 7.47 -13.60
CA MET A 262 0.64 7.66 -12.39
C MET A 262 1.19 6.33 -11.85
N VAL A 263 0.39 5.26 -11.88
CA VAL A 263 0.84 3.91 -11.53
C VAL A 263 1.92 3.41 -12.50
N ASP A 264 1.72 3.56 -13.81
CA ASP A 264 2.72 3.17 -14.81
C ASP A 264 4.04 3.95 -14.59
N THR A 265 3.95 5.23 -14.20
CA THR A 265 5.11 6.07 -13.88
C THR A 265 5.84 5.57 -12.64
N LEU A 266 5.10 5.18 -11.58
CA LEU A 266 5.69 4.59 -10.37
C LEU A 266 6.44 3.31 -10.70
N PHE A 267 5.83 2.39 -11.45
CA PHE A 267 6.48 1.12 -11.81
C PHE A 267 7.67 1.27 -12.76
N ALA A 268 7.78 2.40 -13.46
CA ALA A 268 8.95 2.73 -14.28
C ALA A 268 10.11 3.35 -13.47
N ALA A 269 9.86 3.80 -12.23
CA ALA A 269 10.89 4.42 -11.40
C ALA A 269 11.81 3.37 -10.76
N ASP A 270 13.12 3.62 -10.79
CA ASP A 270 14.11 2.69 -10.28
C ASP A 270 13.97 2.49 -8.76
N GLY A 271 13.92 1.23 -8.32
CA GLY A 271 13.73 0.86 -6.93
C GLY A 271 12.35 1.14 -6.32
N ALA A 272 11.44 1.80 -7.05
CA ALA A 272 10.09 2.09 -6.57
C ALA A 272 9.19 0.85 -6.59
N ALA A 273 8.13 0.87 -5.76
CA ALA A 273 7.17 -0.21 -5.60
C ALA A 273 7.80 -1.59 -5.34
N GLN A 274 9.00 -1.63 -4.74
CA GLN A 274 9.66 -2.88 -4.36
C GLN A 274 9.17 -3.38 -2.98
N GLY A 275 8.66 -2.46 -2.15
CA GLY A 275 8.00 -2.81 -0.90
C GLY A 275 6.63 -3.44 -1.18
N GLY A 276 6.36 -4.60 -0.57
CA GLY A 276 5.15 -5.39 -0.85
C GLY A 276 3.85 -4.61 -0.67
N ASN A 277 3.82 -3.67 0.28
CA ASN A 277 2.64 -2.83 0.50
C ASN A 277 2.43 -1.82 -0.63
N THR A 278 3.47 -1.11 -1.10
CA THR A 278 3.32 -0.13 -2.19
C THR A 278 2.93 -0.79 -3.50
N PHE A 279 3.58 -1.91 -3.83
CA PHE A 279 3.25 -2.69 -5.03
C PHE A 279 1.78 -3.10 -5.06
N LYS A 280 1.28 -3.62 -3.91
CA LYS A 280 -0.11 -4.06 -3.78
C LYS A 280 -1.07 -2.90 -4.02
N VAL A 281 -0.83 -1.76 -3.36
CA VAL A 281 -1.69 -0.57 -3.47
C VAL A 281 -1.75 -0.07 -4.92
N ALA A 282 -0.60 0.08 -5.56
CA ALA A 282 -0.54 0.52 -6.95
C ALA A 282 -1.22 -0.48 -7.91
N SER A 283 -1.04 -1.79 -7.68
CA SER A 283 -1.66 -2.84 -8.47
C SER A 283 -3.18 -2.87 -8.33
N ASP A 284 -3.69 -2.76 -7.11
CA ASP A 284 -5.12 -2.75 -6.81
C ASP A 284 -5.78 -1.54 -7.49
N ILE A 285 -5.21 -0.34 -7.32
CA ILE A 285 -5.66 0.88 -8.01
C ILE A 285 -5.68 0.65 -9.52
N GLN A 286 -4.61 0.10 -10.11
CA GLN A 286 -4.56 -0.12 -11.55
C GLN A 286 -5.68 -1.05 -12.05
N VAL A 287 -5.97 -2.13 -11.32
CA VAL A 287 -7.00 -3.11 -11.69
C VAL A 287 -8.40 -2.50 -11.58
N ASP A 288 -8.68 -1.82 -10.48
CA ASP A 288 -9.98 -1.25 -10.20
C ASP A 288 -10.28 -0.10 -11.18
N GLN A 289 -9.33 0.82 -11.38
CA GLN A 289 -9.51 1.94 -12.30
C GLN A 289 -9.72 1.47 -13.75
N ARG A 290 -9.03 0.42 -14.21
CA ARG A 290 -9.26 -0.15 -15.55
C ARG A 290 -10.64 -0.78 -15.70
N THR A 291 -11.11 -1.46 -14.66
CA THR A 291 -12.45 -2.06 -14.63
C THR A 291 -13.54 -0.98 -14.67
N GLU A 292 -13.35 0.10 -13.92
CA GLU A 292 -14.28 1.23 -13.92
C GLU A 292 -14.29 1.99 -15.25
N ILE A 293 -13.12 2.22 -15.88
CA ILE A 293 -13.04 2.81 -17.22
C ILE A 293 -13.89 2.02 -18.23
N ALA A 294 -13.76 0.69 -18.23
CA ALA A 294 -14.51 -0.16 -19.15
C ALA A 294 -16.02 -0.03 -18.92
N ARG A 295 -16.47 0.00 -17.67
CA ARG A 295 -17.88 0.21 -17.30
C ARG A 295 -18.37 1.59 -17.73
N MET A 296 -17.61 2.64 -17.45
CA MET A 296 -17.97 4.01 -17.79
C MET A 296 -18.06 4.21 -19.31
N GLN A 297 -17.18 3.58 -20.08
CA GLN A 297 -17.22 3.64 -21.54
C GLN A 297 -18.52 3.02 -22.07
N GLN A 298 -18.92 1.85 -21.56
CA GLN A 298 -20.21 1.24 -21.91
C GLN A 298 -21.40 2.13 -21.56
N MET A 299 -21.37 2.76 -20.38
CA MET A 299 -22.41 3.71 -19.97
C MET A 299 -22.45 4.92 -20.91
N LEU A 300 -21.31 5.48 -21.28
CA LEU A 300 -21.20 6.65 -22.17
C LEU A 300 -21.72 6.33 -23.57
N ASP A 301 -21.38 5.17 -24.11
CA ASP A 301 -21.80 4.70 -25.43
C ASP A 301 -23.32 4.44 -25.48
N SER A 302 -23.94 4.14 -24.33
CA SER A 302 -25.38 3.93 -24.20
C SER A 302 -26.20 5.22 -24.10
N LEU A 303 -25.57 6.38 -23.89
CA LEU A 303 -26.28 7.65 -23.72
C LEU A 303 -26.86 8.17 -25.05
N PRO A 304 -28.08 8.75 -25.05
CA PRO A 304 -28.69 9.36 -26.24
C PRO A 304 -27.78 10.41 -26.88
N ARG A 305 -27.66 10.41 -28.22
CA ARG A 305 -26.81 11.39 -28.93
C ARG A 305 -27.11 12.83 -28.48
N PRO A 306 -26.08 13.69 -28.37
CA PRO A 306 -26.28 15.08 -28.00
C PRO A 306 -27.25 15.76 -28.96
N ALA A 307 -28.20 16.53 -28.42
CA ALA A 307 -29.18 17.24 -29.21
C ALA A 307 -28.46 18.18 -30.21
N GLY A 308 -28.70 17.99 -31.51
CA GLY A 308 -28.08 18.79 -32.58
C GLY A 308 -27.03 18.07 -33.43
N ALA A 309 -26.67 16.82 -33.13
CA ALA A 309 -25.87 15.99 -34.04
C ALA A 309 -26.72 15.51 -35.24
N ILE A 310 -26.81 16.33 -36.29
CA ILE A 310 -27.40 15.95 -37.57
C ILE A 310 -26.78 14.64 -38.07
N SER A 311 -27.63 13.68 -38.44
CA SER A 311 -27.21 12.40 -38.99
C SER A 311 -26.59 12.65 -40.37
N THR A 312 -25.27 12.67 -40.47
CA THR A 312 -24.58 12.64 -41.76
C THR A 312 -24.58 11.20 -42.26
N THR A 313 -25.72 10.77 -42.80
CA THR A 313 -25.81 9.54 -43.58
C THR A 313 -26.85 9.79 -44.67
N ASP A 314 -26.35 10.24 -45.81
CA ASP A 314 -26.92 10.00 -47.14
C ASP A 314 -25.99 9.01 -47.85
#